data_AF-B7BH19-F1
#
_entry.id   AF-B7BH19-F1
#
_cell.length_a   1.000
_cell.length_b   1.000
_cell.length_c   1.000
_cell.angle_alpha   90.00
_cell.angle_beta   90.00
_cell.angle_gamma   90.00
#
_symmetry.space_group_name_H-M   'P 1'
#
loop_
_entity.id
_entity.type
_entity.pdbx_description
1 polymer ?
#
loop_
_entity_poly.entity_id
_entity_poly.type
_entity_poly.pdbx_seq_one_letter_code
_entity_poly.pdbx_strand_id
1 'polypeptide(L)'
;MNYKWIIWVALVLFSSCKEGKKEQFARLVQEWQGKEIVFPQDMAFTRFVTESVDYRIPDAEYKVLVYVDSVGCTSCKLQLPKWQ
;
A
#
# COMPACT_ATOMS: atom_id res chain seq x y z
N MET A 1 -48.23 13.27 5.94
CA MET A 1 -46.85 12.97 5.52
C MET A 1 -46.07 12.58 6.77
N ASN A 2 -45.76 11.29 6.93
CA ASN A 2 -45.36 10.72 8.23
C ASN A 2 -43.90 11.09 8.55
N TYR A 3 -43.68 12.02 9.48
CA TYR A 3 -42.37 12.53 9.89
C TYR A 3 -41.36 11.43 10.31
N LYS A 4 -41.85 10.25 10.72
CA LYS A 4 -41.05 9.04 10.93
C LYS A 4 -40.18 8.66 9.72
N TRP A 5 -40.68 8.83 8.51
CA TRP A 5 -39.94 8.53 7.27
C TRP A 5 -38.80 9.53 7.06
N ILE A 6 -39.05 10.81 7.38
CA ILE A 6 -38.05 11.88 7.30
C ILE A 6 -36.91 11.61 8.29
N ILE A 7 -37.24 11.18 9.51
CA ILE A 7 -36.23 10.82 10.53
C ILE A 7 -35.37 9.63 10.06
N TRP A 8 -35.99 8.60 9.47
CA TRP A 8 -35.26 7.45 8.92
C TRP A 8 -34.33 7.83 7.77
N VAL A 9 -34.78 8.68 6.84
CA VAL A 9 -33.95 9.18 5.73
C VAL A 9 -32.80 10.03 6.25
N ALA A 10 -33.04 10.89 7.23
CA ALA A 10 -31.99 11.70 7.85
C ALA A 10 -30.92 10.83 8.50
N LEU A 11 -31.30 9.78 9.23
CA LEU A 11 -30.36 8.87 9.90
C LEU A 11 -29.40 8.17 8.91
N VAL A 12 -29.90 7.75 7.75
CA VAL A 12 -29.10 7.11 6.70
C VAL A 12 -28.10 8.09 6.08
N LEU A 13 -28.50 9.35 5.87
CA LEU A 13 -27.61 10.37 5.30
C LEU A 13 -26.43 10.73 6.21
N PHE A 14 -26.58 10.65 7.53
CA PHE A 14 -25.49 10.90 8.48
C PHE A 14 -24.48 9.75 8.60
N SER A 15 -24.78 8.56 8.06
CA SER A 15 -23.88 7.39 8.13
C SER A 15 -22.84 7.31 7.02
N SER A 16 -22.87 8.23 6.04
CA SER A 16 -21.89 8.26 4.95
C SER A 16 -20.61 9.01 5.34
N CYS A 17 -19.91 8.51 6.37
CA CYS A 17 -18.56 8.95 6.67
C CYS A 17 -17.60 8.14 5.77
N LYS A 18 -17.28 8.71 4.61
CA LYS A 18 -16.37 8.08 3.65
C LYS A 18 -14.95 8.44 4.03
N GLU A 19 -14.18 7.45 4.50
CA GLU A 19 -12.79 7.67 4.91
C GLU A 19 -12.00 8.27 3.74
N GLY A 20 -11.39 9.43 3.98
CA GLY A 20 -10.64 10.14 2.95
C GLY A 20 -9.37 9.39 2.59
N LYS A 21 -8.88 9.52 1.34
CA LYS A 21 -7.61 8.89 0.93
C LYS A 21 -6.46 9.20 1.92
N LYS A 22 -6.41 10.43 2.45
CA LYS A 22 -5.40 10.85 3.44
C LYS A 22 -5.51 10.07 4.76
N GLU A 23 -6.72 9.84 5.25
CA GLU A 23 -6.97 9.07 6.47
C GLU A 23 -6.61 7.59 6.27
N GLN A 24 -6.93 7.03 5.11
CA GLN A 24 -6.52 5.67 4.73
C GLN A 24 -4.98 5.53 4.72
N PHE A 25 -4.26 6.49 4.14
CA PHE A 25 -2.79 6.48 4.18
C PHE A 25 -2.25 6.64 5.60
N ALA A 26 -2.81 7.54 6.40
CA ALA A 26 -2.38 7.74 7.79
C ALA A 26 -2.55 6.47 8.62
N ARG A 27 -3.68 5.77 8.48
CA ARG A 27 -3.93 4.51 9.18
C ARG A 27 -2.94 3.42 8.75
N LEU A 28 -2.68 3.28 7.45
CA LEU A 28 -1.68 2.34 6.93
C LEU A 28 -0.29 2.62 7.51
N VAL A 29 0.13 3.89 7.56
CA VAL A 29 1.43 4.26 8.14
C VAL A 29 1.48 3.91 9.63
N GLN A 30 0.42 4.20 10.38
CA GLN A 30 0.33 3.85 11.80
C GLN A 30 0.37 2.34 12.04
N GLU A 31 -0.32 1.55 11.21
CA GLU A 31 -0.31 0.09 11.31
C GLU A 31 1.09 -0.50 11.10
N TRP A 32 1.88 0.08 10.20
CA TRP A 32 3.24 -0.38 9.91
C TRP A 32 4.31 0.19 10.86
N GLN A 33 3.99 1.23 11.62
CA GLN A 33 4.94 1.88 12.50
C GLN A 33 5.46 0.90 13.57
N GLY A 34 6.79 0.80 13.69
CA GLY A 34 7.45 -0.08 14.65
C GLY A 34 7.43 -1.57 14.30
N LYS A 35 6.94 -1.95 13.11
CA LYS A 35 7.07 -3.31 12.59
C LYS A 35 8.41 -3.50 11.88
N GLU A 36 8.97 -4.70 12.00
CA GLU A 36 10.18 -5.12 11.27
C GLU A 36 9.80 -6.01 10.09
N ILE A 37 10.45 -5.80 8.95
CA ILE A 37 10.31 -6.64 7.77
C ILE A 37 11.48 -7.63 7.75
N VAL A 38 11.17 -8.90 7.97
CA VAL A 38 12.15 -9.99 7.90
C VAL A 38 12.12 -10.61 6.52
N PHE A 39 13.26 -10.60 5.83
CA PHE A 39 13.42 -11.30 4.57
C PHE A 39 13.70 -12.79 4.81
N PRO A 40 13.11 -13.70 4.03
CA PRO A 40 13.42 -15.13 4.14
C PRO A 40 14.89 -15.40 3.79
N GLN A 41 15.46 -16.48 4.33
CA GLN A 41 16.86 -16.84 4.07
C GLN A 41 17.06 -17.32 2.63
N ASP A 42 16.06 -18.00 2.08
CA ASP A 42 16.00 -18.62 0.76
C ASP A 42 15.12 -17.80 -0.19
N MET A 43 15.55 -16.58 -0.50
CA MET A 43 14.88 -15.76 -1.52
C MET A 43 15.11 -16.31 -2.92
N ALA A 44 14.03 -16.60 -3.64
CA ALA A 44 14.06 -16.95 -5.06
C ALA A 44 13.55 -15.78 -5.90
N PHE A 45 14.37 -15.30 -6.83
CA PHE A 45 14.02 -14.19 -7.72
C PHE A 45 13.67 -14.71 -9.11
N THR A 46 12.67 -14.09 -9.74
CA THR A 46 12.32 -14.36 -11.13
C THR A 46 12.36 -13.10 -11.97
N ARG A 47 12.84 -13.24 -13.21
CA ARG A 47 12.74 -12.25 -14.26
C ARG A 47 11.61 -12.66 -15.20
N PHE A 48 10.81 -11.68 -15.61
CA PHE A 48 9.66 -11.91 -16.50
C PHE A 48 8.73 -13.03 -16.03
N VAL A 49 8.56 -13.17 -14.70
CA VAL A 49 7.72 -14.17 -14.03
C VAL A 49 8.25 -15.61 -14.12
N THR A 50 8.97 -15.97 -15.19
CA THR A 50 9.31 -17.37 -15.50
C THR A 50 10.78 -17.73 -15.33
N GLU A 51 11.70 -16.78 -15.48
CA GLU A 51 13.14 -17.07 -15.49
C GLU A 51 13.69 -16.93 -14.07
N SER A 52 14.12 -18.03 -13.45
CA SER A 52 14.83 -17.95 -12.16
C SER A 52 16.14 -17.19 -12.33
N VAL A 53 16.42 -16.24 -11.44
CA VAL A 53 17.67 -15.48 -11.43
C VAL A 53 18.45 -15.83 -10.17
N ASP A 54 19.73 -16.17 -10.34
CA ASP A 54 20.67 -16.26 -9.23
C ASP A 54 21.09 -14.84 -8.82
N TYR A 55 20.23 -14.21 -8.01
CA TYR A 55 20.44 -12.88 -7.48
C TYR A 55 20.45 -12.92 -5.95
N ARG A 56 21.45 -12.26 -5.34
CA ARG A 56 21.55 -12.09 -3.90
C ARG A 56 21.47 -10.61 -3.58
N ILE A 57 20.58 -10.23 -2.66
CA ILE A 57 20.49 -8.85 -2.19
C ILE A 57 21.84 -8.49 -1.55
N PRO A 58 22.51 -7.42 -2.00
CA PRO A 58 23.78 -7.00 -1.42
C PRO A 58 23.58 -6.59 0.05
N ASP A 59 24.64 -6.75 0.84
CA ASP A 59 24.62 -6.25 2.20
C ASP A 59 24.74 -4.72 2.18
N ALA A 60 23.72 -4.06 2.69
CA ALA A 60 23.56 -2.61 2.67
C ALA A 60 22.84 -2.18 3.94
N GLU A 61 23.25 -1.02 4.47
CA GLU A 61 22.68 -0.40 5.68
C GLU A 61 21.17 -0.18 5.54
N TYR A 62 20.74 0.26 4.36
CA TYR A 62 19.34 0.51 4.04
C TYR A 62 18.90 -0.33 2.85
N LYS A 63 17.72 -0.94 2.96
CA LYS A 63 17.08 -1.72 1.90
C LYS A 63 15.72 -1.11 1.60
N VAL A 64 15.46 -0.80 0.33
CA VAL A 64 14.18 -0.22 -0.12
C VAL A 64 13.32 -1.35 -0.70
N LEU A 65 12.22 -1.68 -0.01
CA LEU A 65 11.22 -2.63 -0.51
C LEU A 65 10.13 -1.87 -1.27
N VAL A 66 9.92 -2.24 -2.55
CA VAL A 66 8.89 -1.62 -3.39
C VAL A 66 7.96 -2.71 -3.92
N TYR A 67 6.68 -2.60 -3.59
CA TYR A 67 5.63 -3.42 -4.17
C TYR A 67 5.02 -2.68 -5.37
N VAL A 68 5.03 -3.33 -6.54
CA VAL A 68 4.46 -2.79 -7.78
C VAL A 68 3.49 -3.81 -8.35
N ASP A 69 2.25 -3.40 -8.61
CA ASP A 69 1.26 -4.22 -9.31
C ASP A 69 1.40 -4.08 -10.84
N SER A 70 0.72 -4.93 -11.59
CA SER A 70 0.78 -4.94 -13.07
C SER A 70 0.33 -3.62 -13.70
N VAL A 71 -0.58 -2.88 -13.06
CA VAL A 71 -1.07 -1.58 -13.53
C VAL A 71 -0.07 -0.46 -13.19
N GLY A 72 0.58 -0.54 -12.04
CA GLY A 72 1.59 0.39 -11.55
C GLY A 72 2.90 0.36 -12.33
N CYS A 73 3.16 -0.71 -13.08
CA CYS A 73 4.34 -0.81 -13.95
C CYS A 73 4.31 0.15 -15.15
N THR A 74 3.15 0.72 -15.48
CA THR A 74 2.97 1.63 -16.63
C THR A 74 3.34 3.08 -16.32
N SER A 75 3.28 3.49 -15.04
CA SER A 75 3.61 4.84 -14.59
C SER A 75 4.78 4.74 -13.64
N CYS A 76 5.95 5.20 -14.08
CA CYS A 76 7.17 5.16 -13.27
C CYS A 76 7.03 6.15 -12.09
N LYS A 77 6.39 5.69 -11.01
CA LYS A 77 6.14 6.49 -9.79
C LYS A 77 7.37 6.58 -8.90
N LEU A 78 8.22 5.56 -8.95
CA LEU A 78 9.43 5.50 -8.14
C LEU A 78 10.51 6.39 -8.77
N GLN A 79 10.82 7.50 -8.11
CA GLN A 79 11.77 8.51 -8.61
C GLN A 79 13.02 8.54 -7.73
N LEU A 80 13.76 7.41 -7.68
CA LEU A 80 15.01 7.29 -6.91
C LEU A 80 15.97 8.48 -7.10
N PRO A 81 16.18 9.00 -8.33
CA PRO A 81 17.08 10.14 -8.53
C PRO A 81 16.67 11.41 -7.76
N LYS A 82 15.41 11.55 -7.34
CA LYS A 82 14.91 12.70 -6.58
C LYS A 82 15.02 12.53 -5.06
N TRP A 83 15.52 11.39 -4.58
CA TRP A 83 15.59 11.07 -3.15
C TRP A 83 16.97 11.37 -2.55
N GLN A 84 17.85 12.04 -3.31
CA GLN A 84 19.03 12.73 -2.75
C GLN A 84 18.59 13.93 -1.91
#